data_AF-A0A9E5TVL2-F1
#
_entry.id   AF-A0A9E5TVL2-F1
#
_cell.length_a   1.000
_cell.length_b   1.000
_cell.length_c   1.000
_cell.angle_alpha   90.00
_cell.angle_beta   90.00
_cell.angle_gamma   90.00
#
_symmetry.space_group_name_H-M   'P 1'
#
loop_
_entity.id
_entity.type
_entity.pdbx_description
1 polymer ?
#
loop_
_entity_poly.entity_id
_entity_poly.type
_entity_poly.pdbx_seq_one_letter_code
_entity_poly.pdbx_strand_id
1 'polypeptide(L)' 'MSHVLFTGGGTAGHVVPAFPVIAELAERGVRISFVGSTSGLEAGLLEGIDAEFYG' A
#
# COMPACT_ATOMS: atom_id res chain seq x y z
N MET A 1 15.47 1.35 12.08
CA MET A 1 14.47 1.98 11.20
C MET A 1 13.25 1.09 11.18
N SER A 2 12.06 1.65 11.39
CA SER A 2 10.81 0.89 11.38
C SER A 2 10.37 0.60 9.94
N HIS A 3 9.87 -0.61 9.71
CA HIS A 3 9.34 -1.04 8.41
C HIS A 3 7.97 -1.67 8.63
N VAL A 4 6.97 -1.18 7.89
CA VAL A 4 5.59 -1.69 7.95
C VAL A 4 5.22 -2.30 6.60
N LEU A 5 4.72 -3.54 6.64
CA LEU A 5 4.16 -4.23 5.50
C LEU A 5 2.63 -4.16 5.58
N PHE A 6 2.03 -3.58 4.56
CA PHE A 6 0.59 -3.65 4.33
C PHE A 6 0.29 -4.84 3.43
N THR A 7 -0.86 -5.48 3.66
CA THR A 7 -1.36 -6.55 2.80
C THR A 7 -2.84 -6.30 2.53
N GLY A 8 -3.26 -6.54 1.29
CA GLY A 8 -4.64 -6.35 0.87
C GLY A 8 -4.79 -6.54 -0.63
N GLY A 9 -6.01 -6.79 -1.11
CA GLY A 9 -6.27 -6.99 -2.53
C GLY A 9 -7.68 -7.53 -2.80
N GLY A 10 -7.97 -7.77 -4.08
CA GLY A 10 -9.22 -8.36 -4.55
C GLY A 10 -10.35 -7.37 -4.80
N THR A 11 -10.39 -6.23 -4.09
CA THR A 11 -11.21 -5.07 -4.47
C THR A 11 -10.61 -3.75 -3.96
N ALA A 12 -11.01 -2.62 -4.56
CA ALA A 12 -10.67 -1.28 -4.07
C ALA A 12 -11.08 -1.03 -2.61
N GLY A 13 -12.18 -1.66 -2.14
CA GLY A 13 -12.68 -1.53 -0.78
C GLY A 13 -11.72 -2.03 0.30
N HIS A 14 -10.81 -2.95 -0.04
CA HIS A 14 -9.77 -3.43 0.89
C HIS A 14 -8.46 -2.64 0.80
N VAL A 15 -8.26 -1.89 -0.28
CA VAL A 15 -6.98 -1.23 -0.59
C VAL A 15 -7.03 0.25 -0.21
N VAL A 16 -8.09 0.96 -0.60
CA VAL A 16 -8.26 2.41 -0.34
C VAL A 16 -8.21 2.78 1.16
N PRO A 17 -8.79 2.00 2.10
CA PRO A 17 -8.73 2.36 3.52
C PRO A 17 -7.32 2.38 4.12
N ALA A 18 -6.34 1.72 3.46
CA ALA A 18 -4.96 1.73 3.92
C ALA A 18 -4.23 3.05 3.60
N PHE A 19 -4.71 3.83 2.62
CA PHE A 19 -3.96 4.96 2.07
C PHE A 19 -3.69 6.08 3.07
N PRO A 20 -4.67 6.52 3.91
CA PRO A 20 -4.40 7.55 4.91
C PRO A 20 -3.36 7.10 5.94
N VAL A 21 -3.34 5.81 6.29
CA VAL A 21 -2.38 5.25 7.24
C VAL A 21 -0.98 5.18 6.61
N ILE A 22 -0.90 4.77 5.35
CA ILE A 22 0.37 4.73 4.60
C ILE A 22 0.95 6.13 4.49
N ALA A 23 0.15 7.14 4.12
CA ALA A 23 0.59 8.53 4.00
C ALA A 23 1.18 9.07 5.32
N GLU A 24 0.47 8.89 6.44
CA GLU A 24 0.92 9.32 7.77
C GLU A 24 2.24 8.63 8.18
N LEU A 25 2.39 7.34 7.89
CA LEU A 25 3.62 6.61 8.20
C LEU A 25 4.79 7.04 7.31
N ALA A 26 4.54 7.34 6.03
CA ALA A 26 5.54 7.85 5.11
C ALA A 26 6.06 9.23 5.57
N GLU A 27 5.17 10.14 6.00
CA GLU A 27 5.54 11.44 6.57
C GLU A 27 6.42 11.32 7.83
N ARG A 28 6.26 10.22 8.58
CA ARG A 28 7.10 9.89 9.76
C ARG A 28 8.43 9.22 9.40
N GLY A 29 8.74 9.04 8.11
CA GLY A 29 9.96 8.39 7.64
C GLY A 29 10.00 6.88 7.87
N VAL A 30 8.83 6.24 8.00
CA VAL A 30 8.73 4.77 8.11
C VAL A 30 8.88 4.18 6.72
N ARG A 31 9.67 3.10 6.59
CA ARG A 31 9.72 2.35 5.33
C ARG A 31 8.39 1.61 5.16
N ILE A 32 7.81 1.67 3.97
CA ILE A 32 6.53 1.01 3.67
C ILE A 32 6.69 0.06 2.51
N SER A 33 6.09 -1.12 2.66
CA SER A 33 5.88 -2.08 1.57
C SER A 33 4.42 -2.50 1.54
N PHE A 34 3.94 -2.89 0.37
CA PHE A 34 2.60 -3.42 0.16
C PHE A 34 2.67 -4.74 -0.60
N VAL A 35 1.97 -5.77 -0.12
CA VAL A 35 1.81 -7.04 -0.85
C VAL A 35 0.35 -7.26 -1.23
N GLY A 36 0.09 -7.61 -2.48
CA GLY A 36 -1.27 -7.75 -2.99
C GLY A 36 -1.33 -8.41 -4.36
N SER A 37 -2.55 -8.60 -4.88
CA SER A 37 -2.76 -9.23 -6.18
C SER A 37 -2.45 -8.27 -7.34
N THR A 38 -1.77 -8.77 -8.37
CA THR A 38 -1.50 -8.04 -9.63
C THR A 38 -2.64 -8.11 -10.64
N SER A 39 -3.65 -8.97 -10.41
CA SER A 39 -4.66 -9.31 -11.42
C SER A 39 -5.91 -8.41 -11.43
N GLY A 40 -5.92 -7.29 -10.69
CA GLY A 40 -7.07 -6.38 -10.65
C GLY A 40 -6.69 -4.89 -10.71
N LEU A 41 -7.70 -4.04 -10.53
CA LEU A 41 -7.56 -2.57 -10.55
C LEU A 41 -6.65 -2.06 -9.41
N GLU A 42 -6.34 -2.90 -8.43
CA GLU A 42 -5.57 -2.53 -7.24
C GLU A 42 -4.14 -2.12 -7.57
N ALA A 43 -3.51 -2.77 -8.55
CA ALA A 43 -2.15 -2.43 -8.96
C ALA A 43 -2.05 -0.96 -9.42
N GLY A 44 -3.05 -0.49 -10.18
CA GLY A 44 -3.12 0.92 -10.61
C GLY A 44 -3.44 1.89 -9.47
N LEU A 45 -4.14 1.46 -8.42
CA LEU A 45 -4.42 2.31 -7.26
C LEU A 45 -3.17 2.54 -6.40
N LEU A 46 -2.17 1.65 -6.48
CA LEU A 46 -0.92 1.75 -5.73
C LEU A 46 0.15 2.59 -6.45
N GLU A 47 0.01 2.89 -7.74
CA GLU A 47 0.99 3.68 -8.52
C GLU A 47 1.21 5.10 -7.97
N GLY A 48 0.28 5.64 -7.19
CA GLY A 48 0.36 6.98 -6.59
C GLY A 48 0.82 7.00 -5.13
N ILE A 49 1.28 5.88 -4.58
CA ILE A 49 1.55 5.73 -3.15
C ILE A 49 3.04 5.49 -2.92
N ASP A 50 3.59 6.14 -1.88
CA ASP A 50 4.97 5.94 -1.44
C ASP A 50 5.11 4.61 -0.68
N ALA A 51 4.95 3.50 -1.40
CA ALA A 51 5.06 2.15 -0.90
C ALA A 51 5.64 1.22 -1.98
N GLU A 52 6.62 0.41 -1.59
CA GLU A 52 7.18 -0.61 -2.49
C GLU A 52 6.17 -1.77 -2.65
N PHE A 53 5.68 -1.99 -3.87
CA PHE A 53 4.67 -3.01 -4.16
C PHE A 53 5.28 -4.36 -4.56
N TYR A 54 4.76 -5.43 -3.97
CA TYR A 54 5.09 -6.83 -4.25
C TYR A 54 3.82 -7.56 -4.69
N GLY A 55 3.88 -8.12 -5.90
CA GLY A 55 2.78 -8.84 -6.56
C GLY A 55 2.76 -10.35 -6.33
#